data_AF-A0AAW2PZI9-F1
#
_entry.id   AF-A0AAW2PZI9-F1
#
_cell.length_a   1.000
_cell.length_b   1.000
_cell.length_c   1.000
_cell.angle_alpha   90.00
_cell.angle_beta   90.00
_cell.angle_gamma   90.00
#
_symmetry.space_group_name_H-M   'P 1'
#
loop_
_entity.id
_entity.type
_entity.pdbx_description
1 polymer ?
#
loop_
_entity_poly.entity_id
_entity_poly.type
_entity_poly.pdbx_seq_one_letter_code
_entity_poly.pdbx_strand_id
1 'polypeptide(L)'
;MKRGLNLSYCSVERKPCIRWIEEVFKDCLCNLNDEVSFGLGIASLVCWAVAEIPQIITNFTTKSAAGVSLAFLSTWIIGDVFNLAGCILESAT
;
A
#
# COMPACT_ATOMS: atom_id res chain seq x y z
N MET A 1 20.31 -21.95 18.71
CA MET A 1 19.12 -21.76 19.57
C MET A 1 18.09 -20.98 18.75
N LYS A 2 17.03 -21.61 18.23
CA LYS A 2 15.99 -20.94 17.42
C LYS A 2 15.29 -19.92 18.33
N ARG A 3 15.43 -18.63 18.02
CA ARG A 3 14.67 -17.55 18.65
C ARG A 3 13.19 -17.87 18.40
N GLY A 4 12.45 -18.23 19.44
CA GLY A 4 11.02 -18.54 19.32
C GLY A 4 10.33 -17.31 18.77
N LEU A 5 9.93 -17.37 17.50
CA LEU A 5 9.14 -16.33 16.85
C LEU A 5 7.77 -16.35 17.55
N ASN A 6 7.47 -15.32 18.34
CA ASN A 6 6.09 -15.08 18.78
C ASN A 6 5.32 -14.67 17.53
N LEU A 7 4.84 -15.67 16.78
CA LEU A 7 4.00 -15.46 15.63
C LEU A 7 2.69 -14.87 16.15
N SER A 8 2.37 -13.65 15.73
CA SER A 8 1.08 -13.05 16.08
C SER A 8 -0.05 -14.00 15.66
N TYR A 9 -1.12 -14.05 16.44
CA TYR A 9 -2.19 -15.04 16.26
C TYR A 9 -3.56 -14.36 16.38
N CYS A 10 -4.45 -14.67 15.42
CA CYS A 10 -5.82 -14.22 15.44
C CYS A 10 -6.65 -15.18 16.30
N SER A 11 -6.94 -14.78 17.54
CA SER A 11 -7.63 -15.61 18.53
C SER A 11 -9.05 -16.01 18.14
N VAL A 12 -9.75 -15.17 17.37
CA VAL A 12 -11.15 -15.39 16.95
C VAL A 12 -11.20 -16.42 15.81
N GLU A 13 -10.56 -16.14 14.68
CA GLU A 13 -10.46 -17.03 13.52
C GLU A 13 -9.55 -18.26 13.73
N ARG A 14 -8.84 -18.31 14.86
CA ARG A 14 -7.89 -19.37 15.22
C ARG A 14 -6.82 -19.65 14.15
N LYS A 15 -6.31 -18.60 13.51
CA LYS A 15 -5.29 -18.68 12.46
C LYS A 15 -4.01 -17.90 12.83
N PRO A 16 -2.82 -18.39 12.45
CA PRO A 16 -1.60 -17.62 12.57
C PRO A 16 -1.57 -16.45 11.59
N CYS A 17 -0.94 -15.34 11.98
CA CYS A 17 -0.73 -14.20 11.10
C CYS A 17 0.20 -14.56 9.94
N ILE A 18 0.01 -13.88 8.80
CA ILE A 18 0.85 -14.07 7.61
C ILE A 18 2.22 -13.42 7.87
N ARG A 19 3.24 -14.26 8.02
CA ARG A 19 4.59 -13.86 8.49
C ARG A 19 5.23 -12.70 7.71
N TRP A 20 5.11 -12.68 6.39
CA TRP A 20 5.74 -11.62 5.59
C TRP A 20 5.03 -10.26 5.76
N ILE A 21 3.71 -10.27 5.95
CA ILE A 21 2.94 -9.04 6.18
C ILE A 21 3.28 -8.49 7.57
N GLU A 22 3.37 -9.37 8.56
CA GLU A 22 3.80 -9.02 9.91
C GLU A 22 5.23 -8.45 9.94
N GLU A 23 6.17 -9.02 9.19
CA GLU A 23 7.56 -8.54 9.15
C GLU A 23 7.70 -7.21 8.39
N VAL A 24 6.94 -7.00 7.31
CA VAL A 24 7.07 -5.82 6.43
C VAL A 24 6.18 -4.66 6.88
N PHE A 25 4.91 -4.93 7.17
CA PHE A 25 3.89 -3.93 7.49
C PHE A 25 3.62 -3.83 9.00
N LYS A 26 4.14 -4.76 9.82
CA LYS A 26 3.87 -4.84 11.25
C LYS A 26 2.37 -4.95 11.57
N ASP A 27 1.64 -5.60 10.68
CA ASP A 27 0.19 -5.75 10.78
C ASP A 27 -0.23 -7.23 10.64
N CYS A 28 -1.40 -7.56 11.18
CA CYS A 28 -1.98 -8.90 11.11
C CYS A 28 -3.45 -8.88 10.67
N LEU A 29 -3.73 -9.56 9.56
CA LEU A 29 -5.04 -9.62 8.95
C LEU A 29 -5.85 -10.78 9.53
N CYS A 30 -6.84 -10.46 10.37
CA CYS A 30 -7.63 -11.46 11.07
C CYS A 30 -8.94 -11.79 10.36
N ASN A 31 -9.55 -10.85 9.65
CA ASN A 31 -10.83 -11.08 8.96
C ASN A 31 -10.65 -11.27 7.46
N LEU A 32 -11.64 -11.90 6.81
CA LEU A 32 -11.68 -11.99 5.36
C LEU A 32 -11.73 -10.60 4.70
N ASN A 33 -12.45 -9.65 5.31
CA ASN A 33 -12.53 -8.28 4.80
C ASN A 33 -11.17 -7.60 4.83
N ASP A 34 -10.35 -7.84 5.85
CA ASP A 34 -9.00 -7.27 5.94
C ASP A 34 -8.13 -7.84 4.83
N GLU A 35 -8.16 -9.16 4.63
CA GLU A 35 -7.41 -9.86 3.58
C GLU A 35 -7.78 -9.40 2.17
N VAL A 36 -9.08 -9.28 1.89
CA VAL A 36 -9.57 -8.80 0.60
C VAL A 36 -9.21 -7.33 0.40
N SER A 37 -9.37 -6.48 1.41
CA SER A 37 -9.06 -5.05 1.32
C SER A 37 -7.57 -4.83 1.06
N PHE A 38 -6.71 -5.55 1.79
CA PHE A 38 -5.26 -5.51 1.60
C PHE A 38 -4.86 -6.03 0.21
N GLY A 39 -5.43 -7.17 -0.21
CA GLY A 39 -5.15 -7.74 -1.52
C GLY A 39 -5.54 -6.82 -2.67
N LEU A 40 -6.74 -6.23 -2.61
CA LEU A 40 -7.21 -5.24 -3.59
C LEU A 40 -6.37 -3.96 -3.57
N GLY A 41 -5.93 -3.51 -2.39
CA GLY A 41 -5.04 -2.37 -2.24
C GLY A 41 -3.70 -2.58 -2.95
N ILE A 42 -3.04 -3.72 -2.71
CA ILE A 42 -1.78 -4.08 -3.37
C ILE A 42 -1.98 -4.24 -4.88
N ALA A 43 -3.06 -4.89 -5.32
CA ALA A 43 -3.37 -5.04 -6.73
C ALA A 43 -3.58 -3.68 -7.43
N SER A 44 -4.33 -2.77 -6.80
CA SER A 44 -4.55 -1.42 -7.30
C SER A 44 -3.22 -0.66 -7.47
N LEU A 45 -2.34 -0.70 -6.46
CA LEU A 45 -1.03 -0.06 -6.50
C LEU A 45 -0.16 -0.61 -7.65
N VAL A 46 -0.14 -1.93 -7.84
CA VAL A 46 0.62 -2.58 -8.92
C VAL A 46 0.06 -2.19 -10.29
N CYS A 47 -1.25 -2.26 -10.47
CA CYS A 47 -1.91 -1.86 -11.72
C CYS A 47 -1.59 -0.41 -12.09
N TRP A 48 -1.63 0.49 -11.10
CA TRP A 48 -1.31 1.88 -11.30
C TRP A 48 0.17 2.09 -11.65
N ALA A 49 1.09 1.45 -10.93
CA ALA A 49 2.53 1.52 -11.23
C ALA A 49 2.84 1.03 -12.66
N VAL A 50 2.21 -0.06 -13.12
CA VAL A 50 2.38 -0.57 -14.48
C VAL A 50 1.87 0.41 -15.54
N ALA A 51 0.83 1.19 -15.24
CA ALA A 51 0.31 2.21 -16.16
C ALA A 51 1.21 3.46 -16.21
N GLU A 52 1.66 3.94 -15.06
CA GLU A 52 2.42 5.21 -14.95
C GLU A 52 3.90 5.07 -15.34
N ILE A 53 4.57 3.98 -14.95
CA ILE A 53 6.01 3.83 -15.19
C ILE A 53 6.36 3.96 -16.69
N PRO A 54 5.64 3.31 -17.63
CA PRO A 54 5.89 3.50 -19.07
C PRO A 54 5.66 4.93 -19.54
N GLN A 55 4.65 5.63 -18.99
CA GLN A 55 4.38 7.03 -19.30
C GLN A 55 5.52 7.93 -18.82
N ILE A 56 6.00 7.71 -17.61
CA ILE A 56 7.15 8.41 -17.03
C ILE A 56 8.39 8.22 -17.91
N ILE A 57 8.71 6.97 -18.27
CA ILE A 57 9.86 6.65 -19.13
C ILE A 57 9.74 7.36 -20.49
N THR A 58 8.55 7.34 -21.10
CA THR A 58 8.30 7.98 -22.41
C THR A 58 8.46 9.50 -22.33
N ASN A 59 7.92 10.13 -21.28
CA ASN A 59 8.05 11.57 -21.08
C ASN A 59 9.51 11.99 -20.87
N PHE A 60 10.28 11.22 -20.08
CA PHE A 60 11.71 11.49 -19.89
C PHE A 60 12.54 11.32 -21.17
N THR A 61 12.17 10.33 -21.99
CA THR A 61 12.86 10.04 -23.26
C THR A 61 12.56 11.09 -24.32
N THR A 62 11.30 11.48 -24.46
CA THR A 62 10.85 12.47 -25.45
C THR A 62 11.06 13.92 -25.00
N LYS A 63 11.43 14.13 -23.73
CA LYS A 63 11.57 15.45 -23.10
C LYS A 63 10.30 16.30 -23.20
N SER A 64 9.15 15.65 -23.28
CA SER A 64 7.83 16.29 -23.40
C SER A 64 6.86 15.66 -22.43
N ALA A 65 6.10 16.50 -21.74
CA ALA A 65 5.03 16.10 -20.83
C ALA A 65 3.65 16.59 -21.33
N ALA A 66 3.51 16.84 -22.64
CA ALA A 66 2.28 17.41 -23.21
C ALA A 66 1.01 16.57 -22.97
N GLY A 67 1.17 15.27 -22.70
CA GLY A 67 0.06 14.36 -22.36
C GLY A 67 -0.25 14.24 -20.86
N VAL A 68 0.47 14.96 -19.98
CA VAL A 68 0.34 14.84 -18.52
C VAL A 68 0.05 16.20 -17.90
N SER A 69 -1.02 16.27 -17.11
CA SER A 69 -1.35 17.46 -16.33
C SER A 69 -0.56 17.49 -15.03
N LEU A 70 0.40 18.41 -14.91
CA LEU A 70 1.19 18.59 -13.70
C LEU A 70 0.33 19.01 -12.50
N ALA A 71 -0.75 19.76 -12.76
CA ALA A 71 -1.72 20.15 -11.73
C ALA A 71 -2.53 18.95 -11.21
N PHE A 72 -2.90 18.01 -12.10
CA PHE A 72 -3.56 16.78 -11.69
C PHE A 72 -2.64 15.93 -10.80
N LEU A 73 -1.39 15.74 -11.22
CA LEU A 73 -0.40 14.98 -10.46
C LEU A 73 -0.11 15.63 -9.10
N SER A 74 0.00 16.96 -9.03
CA SER A 74 0.24 17.66 -7.77
C SER A 74 -0.93 17.52 -6.81
N THR A 75 -2.17 17.67 -7.29
CA THR A 75 -3.37 17.42 -6.48
C THR A 75 -3.40 15.98 -5.97
N TRP A 76 -2.98 15.02 -6.78
CA TRP A 76 -2.94 13.63 -6.35
C TRP A 76 -1.93 13.38 -5.23
N ILE A 77 -0.69 13.88 -5.39
CA ILE A 77 0.34 13.78 -4.34
C ILE A 77 -0.15 14.42 -3.04
N ILE A 78 -0.81 15.59 -3.13
CA ILE A 78 -1.39 16.25 -1.96
C ILE A 78 -2.48 15.36 -1.33
N GLY A 79 -3.33 14.75 -2.14
CA GLY A 79 -4.35 13.78 -1.69
C GLY A 79 -3.73 12.59 -0.96
N ASP A 80 -2.66 12.00 -1.48
CA ASP A 80 -1.96 10.86 -0.87
C ASP A 80 -1.30 11.25 0.46
N VAL A 81 -0.74 12.46 0.55
CA VAL A 81 -0.20 13.00 1.81
C VAL A 81 -1.31 13.11 2.87
N PHE A 82 -2.48 13.64 2.49
CA PHE A 82 -3.61 13.72 3.42
C PHE A 82 -4.19 12.35 3.76
N ASN A 83 -4.20 11.41 2.81
CA ASN A 83 -4.62 10.03 3.05
C ASN A 83 -3.71 9.34 4.09
N LEU A 84 -2.39 9.45 3.92
CA LEU A 84 -1.42 8.93 4.88
C LEU A 84 -1.53 9.63 6.24
N ALA A 85 -1.68 10.95 6.25
CA ALA A 85 -1.89 11.70 7.48
C ALA A 85 -3.15 11.22 8.22
N GLY A 86 -4.22 10.91 7.50
CA GLY A 86 -5.43 10.28 8.03
C GLY A 86 -5.15 8.93 8.70
N CYS A 87 -4.40 8.04 8.03
CA CYS A 87 -4.00 6.76 8.62
C CYS A 87 -3.19 6.91 9.93
N ILE A 88 -2.31 7.92 9.98
CA ILE A 88 -1.52 8.20 11.19
C ILE A 88 -2.41 8.77 12.30
N LEU A 89 -3.32 9.68 11.98
CA LEU A 89 -4.24 10.27 12.96
C LEU A 89 -5.24 9.26 13.53
N GLU A 90 -5.75 8.35 12.69
CA GLU A 90 -6.63 7.26 13.12
C GLU A 90 -5.96 6.39 14.20
N SER A 91 -4.67 6.11 14.05
CA SER A 91 -3.91 5.31 15.04
C SER A 91 -3.65 6.03 16.38
N ALA A 92 -3.95 7.33 16.48
CA ALA A 92 -3.74 8.16 17.68
C ALA A 92 -5.02 8.39 18.51
N THR A 93 -6.17 7.86 18.09
CA THR A 93 -7.46 7.93 18.81
C THR A 93 -7.87 6.53 19.27
#